data_AF-A0A6P0SIF1-F1
#
_entry.id   AF-A0A6P0SIF1-F1
#
_cell.length_a   1.000
_cell.length_b   1.000
_cell.length_c   1.000
_cell.angle_alpha   90.00
_cell.angle_beta   90.00
_cell.angle_gamma   90.00
#
_symmetry.space_group_name_H-M   'P 1'
#
loop_
_entity.id
_entity.type
_entity.pdbx_description
1 polymer ?
#
loop_
_entity_poly.entity_id
_entity_poly.type
_entity_poly.pdbx_seq_one_letter_code
_entity_poly.pdbx_strand_id
1 'polypeptide(L)'
;TRQSASTFIAYMGTAPENTETALVGLVTEVERLCSQQLSQDELQVAKNKLLGQYALGKQTNGQLAQVYGWYETIGLGVEFDTLFQQDVTRVTPEMAQAAANRYFIEPYISLVGPAVAINFLG
;
A
#
# COMPACT_ATOMS: atom_id res chain seq x y z
N THR A 1 -0.83 -10.90 -0.18
CA THR A 1 -0.21 -11.67 -1.28
C THR A 1 -1.19 -11.79 -2.44
N ARG A 2 -0.68 -11.96 -3.66
CA ARG A 2 -1.44 -12.08 -4.90
C ARG A 2 -0.75 -13.15 -5.76
N GLN A 3 -1.52 -13.93 -6.51
CA GLN A 3 -1.00 -14.97 -7.40
C GLN A 3 -0.58 -14.41 -8.77
N SER A 4 -1.20 -13.31 -9.19
CA SER A 4 -0.96 -12.63 -10.46
C SER A 4 -0.55 -11.17 -10.23
N ALA A 5 -0.21 -10.47 -11.32
CA ALA A 5 0.08 -9.04 -11.29
C ALA A 5 -1.01 -8.25 -10.54
N SER A 6 -0.57 -7.27 -9.77
CA SER A 6 -1.44 -6.44 -8.93
C SER A 6 -1.01 -4.98 -9.04
N THR A 7 -1.99 -4.10 -8.90
CA THR A 7 -1.77 -2.65 -8.86
C THR A 7 -1.52 -2.18 -7.43
N PHE A 8 -0.65 -1.20 -7.26
CA PHE A 8 -0.57 -0.38 -6.05
C PHE A 8 -1.46 0.84 -6.23
N ILE A 9 -2.36 1.08 -5.28
CA ILE A 9 -3.38 2.13 -5.40
C ILE A 9 -3.22 3.09 -4.22
N ALA A 10 -2.96 4.35 -4.53
CA ALA A 10 -3.15 5.46 -3.60
C ALA A 10 -4.56 6.03 -3.80
N TYR A 11 -5.30 6.24 -2.71
CA TYR A 11 -6.69 6.67 -2.76
C TYR A 11 -6.93 7.79 -1.75
N MET A 12 -7.68 8.81 -2.16
CA MET A 12 -8.11 9.91 -1.30
C MET A 12 -9.56 10.27 -1.63
N GLY A 13 -10.39 10.43 -0.59
CA GLY A 13 -11.69 11.08 -0.69
C GLY A 13 -11.62 12.46 -0.06
N THR A 14 -12.20 13.46 -0.70
CA THR A 14 -12.20 14.86 -0.26
C THR A 14 -13.50 15.57 -0.64
N ALA A 15 -13.71 16.79 -0.15
CA ALA A 15 -14.79 17.66 -0.61
C ALA A 15 -14.53 18.13 -2.06
N PRO A 16 -15.57 18.33 -2.90
CA PRO A 16 -15.41 18.67 -4.31
C PRO A 16 -14.51 19.89 -4.59
N GLU A 17 -14.60 20.92 -3.75
CA GLU A 17 -13.79 22.14 -3.85
C GLU A 17 -12.29 21.92 -3.59
N ASN A 18 -11.91 20.77 -3.02
CA ASN A 18 -10.53 20.43 -2.67
C ASN A 18 -9.93 19.39 -3.63
N THR A 19 -10.63 18.98 -4.70
CA THR A 19 -10.18 17.89 -5.58
C THR A 19 -8.81 18.15 -6.22
N GLU A 20 -8.55 19.36 -6.70
CA GLU A 20 -7.26 19.71 -7.28
C GLU A 20 -6.13 19.64 -6.25
N THR A 21 -6.31 20.29 -5.09
CA THR A 21 -5.33 20.25 -3.99
C THR A 21 -5.07 18.82 -3.51
N ALA A 22 -6.11 18.00 -3.39
CA ALA A 22 -6.01 16.60 -3.02
C ALA A 22 -5.23 15.78 -4.04
N LEU A 23 -5.50 15.97 -5.33
CA LEU A 23 -4.79 15.31 -6.42
C LEU A 23 -3.30 15.67 -6.41
N VAL A 24 -2.99 16.97 -6.39
CA VAL A 24 -1.61 17.47 -6.35
C VAL A 24 -0.87 16.95 -5.13
N GLY A 25 -1.49 17.01 -3.95
CA GLY A 25 -0.89 16.51 -2.72
C GLY A 25 -0.63 15.01 -2.77
N LEU A 26 -1.58 14.21 -3.28
CA LEU A 26 -1.41 12.76 -3.38
C LEU A 26 -0.31 12.38 -4.37
N VAL A 27 -0.25 13.03 -5.54
CA VAL A 27 0.81 12.83 -6.53
C VAL A 27 2.17 13.21 -5.94
N THR A 28 2.26 14.36 -5.29
CA THR A 28 3.49 14.85 -4.64
C THR A 28 4.02 13.85 -3.62
N GLU A 29 3.16 13.29 -2.77
CA GLU A 29 3.58 12.31 -1.77
C GLU A 29 4.05 10.99 -2.39
N VAL A 30 3.43 10.53 -3.49
CA VAL A 30 3.89 9.33 -4.22
C VAL A 30 5.25 9.58 -4.88
N GLU A 31 5.45 10.74 -5.52
CA GLU A 31 6.74 11.13 -6.11
C GLU A 31 7.84 11.30 -5.04
N ARG A 32 7.47 11.76 -3.85
CA ARG A 32 8.40 11.87 -2.71
C ARG A 32 8.94 10.50 -2.29
N LEU A 33 8.14 9.43 -2.37
CA LEU A 33 8.61 8.06 -2.08
C LEU A 33 9.68 7.57 -3.07
N CYS A 34 9.71 8.11 -4.29
CA CYS A 34 10.74 7.81 -5.29
C CYS A 34 12.01 8.63 -5.05
N SER A 35 11.85 9.93 -4.81
CA SER A 35 12.95 10.91 -4.75
C SER A 35 13.61 11.04 -3.38
N GLN A 36 12.89 10.75 -2.29
CA GLN A 36 13.37 10.88 -0.92
C GLN A 36 13.26 9.54 -0.19
N GLN A 37 14.41 9.07 0.31
CA GLN A 37 14.45 7.86 1.11
C GLN A 37 13.72 8.08 2.45
N LEU A 38 12.92 7.09 2.87
CA LEU A 38 12.30 7.11 4.19
C LEU A 38 13.37 7.09 5.29
N SER A 39 13.12 7.82 6.38
CA SER A 39 13.92 7.62 7.60
C SER A 39 13.66 6.23 8.20
N GLN A 40 14.59 5.77 9.03
CA GLN A 40 14.43 4.51 9.75
C GLN A 40 13.18 4.53 10.65
N ASP A 41 12.89 5.66 11.29
CA ASP A 41 11.73 5.82 12.17
C ASP A 41 10.41 5.78 11.40
N GLU A 42 10.29 6.49 10.27
CA GLU A 42 9.10 6.43 9.42
C GLU A 42 8.83 5.01 8.91
N LEU A 43 9.87 4.32 8.44
CA LEU A 43 9.75 2.94 7.99
C LEU A 43 9.36 2.01 9.14
N GLN A 44 9.93 2.20 10.33
CA GLN A 44 9.60 1.40 11.50
C GLN A 44 8.14 1.61 11.93
N VAL A 45 7.63 2.84 11.90
CA VAL A 45 6.21 3.13 12.15
C VAL A 45 5.32 2.40 11.14
N ALA A 46 5.67 2.43 9.85
CA ALA A 46 4.92 1.72 8.82
C ALA A 46 4.92 0.19 9.03
N LYS A 47 6.07 -0.40 9.35
CA LYS A 47 6.18 -1.84 9.68
C LYS A 47 5.34 -2.21 10.89
N ASN A 48 5.41 -1.42 11.97
CA ASN A 48 4.64 -1.67 13.19
C ASN A 48 3.13 -1.63 12.92
N LYS A 49 2.68 -0.65 12.12
CA LYS A 49 1.27 -0.55 11.72
C LYS A 49 0.84 -1.79 10.91
N LEU A 50 1.64 -2.20 9.93
CA LEU A 50 1.34 -3.37 9.10
C LEU A 50 1.26 -4.66 9.94
N LEU A 51 2.26 -4.92 10.78
CA LEU A 51 2.30 -6.11 11.62
C LEU A 51 1.22 -6.11 12.71
N GLY A 52 0.91 -4.94 13.28
CA GLY A 52 -0.20 -4.77 14.21
C GLY A 52 -1.55 -5.10 13.57
N GLN A 53 -1.83 -4.56 12.38
CA GLN A 53 -3.04 -4.88 11.62
C GLN A 53 -3.09 -6.37 11.23
N TYR A 54 -1.95 -6.94 10.86
CA TYR A 54 -1.83 -8.35 10.51
C TYR A 54 -2.17 -9.26 11.72
N ALA A 55 -1.72 -8.92 12.92
CA ALA A 55 -2.05 -9.64 14.14
C ALA A 55 -3.55 -9.49 14.51
N LEU A 56 -4.09 -8.27 14.42
CA LEU A 56 -5.52 -8.02 14.68
C LEU A 56 -6.44 -8.74 13.68
N GLY A 57 -5.98 -8.93 12.45
CA GLY A 57 -6.68 -9.71 11.43
C GLY A 57 -6.74 -11.21 11.69
N LYS A 58 -6.16 -11.71 12.80
CA LYS A 58 -6.01 -13.14 13.13
C LYS A 58 -6.42 -13.47 14.57
N GLN A 59 -7.46 -12.81 15.10
CA GLN A 59 -7.88 -12.98 16.50
C GLN A 59 -8.87 -14.12 16.73
N THR A 60 -9.53 -14.60 15.67
CA THR A 60 -10.54 -15.67 15.75
C THR A 60 -10.15 -16.85 14.88
N ASN A 61 -10.69 -18.03 15.20
CA ASN A 61 -10.47 -19.24 14.38
C ASN A 61 -10.93 -19.05 12.93
N GLY A 62 -12.02 -18.31 12.69
CA GLY A 62 -12.50 -18.03 11.34
C GLY A 62 -11.53 -17.15 10.54
N GLN A 63 -10.96 -16.14 11.18
CA GLN A 63 -9.94 -15.29 10.57
C GLN A 63 -8.64 -16.05 10.27
N LEU A 64 -8.19 -16.89 11.20
CA LEU A 64 -7.03 -17.77 10.98
C LEU A 64 -7.28 -18.74 9.82
N ALA A 65 -8.43 -19.40 9.81
CA ALA A 65 -8.82 -20.31 8.72
C ALA A 65 -8.86 -19.59 7.36
N GLN A 66 -9.35 -18.35 7.32
CA GLN A 66 -9.36 -17.54 6.09
C GLN A 66 -7.93 -17.26 5.59
N VAL A 67 -7.03 -16.80 6.47
CA VAL A 67 -5.65 -16.46 6.08
C VAL A 67 -4.89 -17.70 5.63
N TYR A 68 -4.96 -18.78 6.40
CA TYR A 68 -4.24 -20.02 6.10
C TYR A 68 -4.80 -20.71 4.86
N GLY A 69 -6.13 -20.78 4.74
CA GLY A 69 -6.78 -21.29 3.54
C GLY A 69 -6.39 -20.48 2.30
N TRP A 70 -6.28 -19.15 2.41
CA TRP A 70 -5.79 -18.32 1.33
C TRP A 70 -4.35 -18.66 0.94
N TYR A 71 -3.43 -18.80 1.91
CA TYR A 71 -2.02 -19.14 1.64
C TYR A 71 -1.85 -20.50 0.98
N GLU A 72 -2.61 -21.51 1.40
CA GLU A 72 -2.65 -22.81 0.71
C GLU A 72 -3.17 -22.67 -0.72
N THR A 73 -4.25 -21.92 -0.91
CA THR A 73 -4.89 -21.72 -2.22
C THR A 73 -3.94 -21.09 -3.24
N ILE A 74 -3.06 -20.20 -2.81
CA ILE A 74 -2.07 -19.54 -3.68
C ILE A 74 -0.69 -20.21 -3.66
N GLY A 75 -0.56 -21.38 -3.01
CA GLY A 75 0.65 -22.20 -3.02
C GLY A 75 1.81 -21.70 -2.15
N LEU A 76 1.54 -20.86 -1.14
CA LEU A 76 2.56 -20.37 -0.20
C LEU A 76 2.73 -21.27 1.04
N GLY A 77 1.70 -22.02 1.41
CA GLY A 77 1.66 -22.81 2.65
C GLY A 77 1.38 -21.98 3.90
N VAL A 78 0.87 -22.62 4.96
CA VAL A 78 0.55 -21.94 6.23
C VAL A 78 1.77 -21.35 6.93
N GLU A 79 2.96 -21.90 6.68
CA GLU A 79 4.24 -21.43 7.22
C GLU A 79 4.57 -20.00 6.76
N PHE A 80 3.95 -19.55 5.66
CA PHE A 80 4.07 -18.19 5.17
C PHE A 80 3.60 -17.16 6.20
N ASP A 81 2.76 -17.53 7.17
CA ASP A 81 2.36 -16.63 8.26
C ASP A 81 3.55 -16.09 9.08
N THR A 82 4.55 -16.94 9.30
CA THR A 82 5.77 -16.58 10.01
C THR A 82 6.76 -15.89 9.07
N LEU A 83 6.91 -16.41 7.85
CA LEU A 83 7.80 -15.83 6.84
C LEU A 83 7.40 -14.39 6.51
N PHE A 84 6.11 -14.11 6.32
CA PHE A 84 5.60 -12.76 6.06
C PHE A 84 6.06 -11.75 7.11
N GLN A 85 5.96 -12.10 8.40
CA GLN A 85 6.37 -11.22 9.48
C GLN A 85 7.89 -10.98 9.46
N GLN A 86 8.68 -12.04 9.24
CA GLN A 86 10.14 -11.94 9.11
C GLN A 86 10.55 -11.13 7.88
N ASP A 87 9.83 -11.25 6.77
CA ASP A 87 10.12 -10.54 5.53
C ASP A 87 9.86 -9.05 5.70
N VAL A 88 8.74 -8.68 6.33
CA VAL A 88 8.40 -7.29 6.66
C VAL A 88 9.46 -6.66 7.56
N THR A 89 9.96 -7.36 8.58
CA THR A 89 10.99 -6.79 9.46
C THR A 89 12.31 -6.53 8.74
N ARG A 90 12.66 -7.34 7.73
CA ARG A 90 13.89 -7.20 6.93
C ARG A 90 13.86 -6.08 5.89
N VAL A 91 12.70 -5.52 5.56
CA VAL A 91 12.61 -4.40 4.60
C VAL A 91 13.46 -3.22 5.07
N THR A 92 14.37 -2.71 4.25
CA THR A 92 15.15 -1.51 4.57
C THR A 92 14.62 -0.28 3.83
N PRO A 93 14.99 0.95 4.22
CA PRO A 93 14.61 2.14 3.47
C PRO A 93 15.08 2.11 2.01
N GLU A 94 16.26 1.54 1.74
CA GLU A 94 16.80 1.35 0.38
C GLU A 94 15.91 0.41 -0.42
N MET A 95 15.47 -0.72 0.17
CA MET A 95 14.58 -1.67 -0.49
C MET A 95 13.21 -1.03 -0.80
N ALA A 96 12.68 -0.24 0.13
CA ALA A 96 11.41 0.46 -0.05
C ALA A 96 11.51 1.50 -1.17
N GLN A 97 12.57 2.31 -1.19
CA GLN A 97 12.79 3.31 -2.24
C GLN A 97 13.06 2.65 -3.60
N ALA A 98 13.81 1.55 -3.64
CA ALA A 98 14.03 0.79 -4.87
C ALA A 98 12.71 0.23 -5.43
N ALA A 99 11.79 -0.21 -4.58
CA ALA A 99 10.45 -0.62 -5.00
C ALA A 99 9.63 0.56 -5.54
N ALA A 100 9.64 1.71 -4.86
CA ALA A 100 8.98 2.93 -5.33
C ALA A 100 9.52 3.35 -6.72
N ASN A 101 10.84 3.43 -6.88
CA ASN A 101 11.50 3.75 -8.15
C ASN A 101 11.27 2.71 -9.25
N ARG A 102 10.86 1.49 -8.92
CA ARG A 102 10.55 0.46 -9.91
C ARG A 102 9.09 0.50 -10.37
N TYR A 103 8.16 0.82 -9.47
CA TYR A 103 6.74 0.63 -9.70
C TYR A 103 5.92 1.92 -9.80
N PHE A 104 6.40 3.05 -9.26
CA PHE A 104 5.69 4.33 -9.26
C PHE A 104 6.20 5.27 -10.36
N ILE A 105 6.35 4.74 -11.58
CA ILE A 105 6.88 5.52 -12.72
C ILE A 105 5.79 6.38 -13.37
N GLU A 106 4.67 5.77 -13.73
CA GLU A 106 3.56 6.45 -14.41
C GLU A 106 2.24 6.00 -13.77
N PRO A 107 1.52 6.90 -13.09
CA PRO A 107 0.26 6.56 -12.45
C PRO A 107 -0.91 6.59 -13.44
N TYR A 108 -1.86 5.67 -13.26
CA TYR A 108 -3.20 5.83 -13.82
C TYR A 108 -4.06 6.62 -12.82
N ILE A 109 -4.55 7.78 -13.24
CA ILE A 109 -5.38 8.66 -12.40
C ILE A 109 -6.85 8.43 -12.76
N SER A 110 -7.66 8.13 -11.75
CA SER A 110 -9.12 8.03 -11.86
C SER A 110 -9.77 8.96 -10.85
N LEU A 111 -10.59 9.89 -11.35
CA LEU A 111 -11.32 10.86 -10.54
C LEU A 111 -12.82 10.65 -10.72
N VAL A 112 -13.55 10.67 -9.60
CA VAL A 112 -15.00 10.52 -9.58
C VAL A 112 -15.57 11.61 -8.69
N GLY A 113 -16.41 12.47 -9.26
CA GLY A 113 -17.04 13.58 -8.56
C GLY A 113 -17.97 14.38 -9.46
N PRO A 114 -18.62 15.43 -8.90
CA PRO A 114 -19.40 16.38 -9.71
C PRO A 114 -18.55 17.00 -10.81
N ALA A 115 -19.13 17.26 -11.99
CA ALA A 115 -18.40 17.79 -13.15
C ALA A 115 -17.56 19.04 -12.82
N VAL A 116 -18.12 19.96 -12.03
CA VAL A 116 -17.43 21.19 -11.59
C VAL A 116 -16.11 20.93 -10.85
N ALA A 117 -15.96 19.76 -10.22
CA ALA A 117 -14.80 19.38 -9.43
C ALA A 117 -13.75 18.58 -10.22
N ILE A 118 -14.03 18.19 -11.47
CA ILE A 118 -13.11 17.35 -12.26
C ILE A 118 -12.86 17.88 -13.68
N ASN A 119 -13.56 18.94 -14.11
CA ASN A 119 -13.45 19.51 -15.46
C ASN A 119 -12.12 20.25 -15.74
N PHE A 120 -11.25 20.46 -14.75
CA PHE A 120 -9.97 21.16 -14.94
C PHE A 120 -8.89 20.31 -15.64
N LEU A 121 -9.19 19.05 -15.95
CA LEU A 121 -8.30 18.13 -16.68
C LEU A 121 -8.64 18.02 -18.18
N GLY A 122 -9.59 18.83 -18.67
CA GLY A 122 -10.04 18.88 -20.07
C GLY A 122 -9.53 20.10 -20.83
#